data_AF-A0A804UA28-F1
#
_entry.id   AF-A0A804UA28-F1
#
_cell.length_a   1.000
_cell.length_b   1.000
_cell.length_c   1.000
_cell.angle_alpha   90.00
_cell.angle_beta   90.00
_cell.angle_gamma   90.00
#
_symmetry.space_group_name_H-M   'P 1'
#
loop_
_entity.id
_entity.type
_entity.pdbx_description
1 polymer ?
#
loop_
_entity_poly.entity_id
_entity_poly.type
_entity_poly.pdbx_seq_one_letter_code
_entity_poly.pdbx_strand_id
1 'polypeptide(L)'
;MRCVQRQMRYKLKKAYFNGVAADKVRTTSPLGTMTDEQWMQLVNMWSTPKHKDKCENNKVIRGKVRFQQKIGSRSYIAHLHSV
;
A
#
# COMPACT_ATOMS: atom_id res chain seq x y z
N MET A 1 -6.14 14.28 -5.34
CA MET A 1 -7.24 13.32 -5.06
C MET A 1 -6.83 11.88 -4.73
N ARG A 2 -5.57 11.44 -4.96
CA ARG A 2 -5.16 10.02 -4.79
C ARG A 2 -4.98 9.53 -3.33
N CYS A 3 -4.92 10.42 -2.34
CA CYS A 3 -4.59 10.05 -0.96
C CYS A 3 -5.72 9.28 -0.26
N VAL A 4 -6.97 9.74 -0.39
CA VAL A 4 -8.14 9.14 0.27
C VAL A 4 -8.38 7.73 -0.27
N GLN A 5 -8.39 7.55 -1.60
CA GLN A 5 -8.52 6.24 -2.23
C GLN A 5 -7.41 5.27 -1.79
N ARG A 6 -6.15 5.75 -1.71
CA ARG A 6 -5.03 4.92 -1.23
C ARG A 6 -5.23 4.49 0.22
N GLN A 7 -5.65 5.40 1.10
CA GLN A 7 -5.93 5.08 2.51
C GLN A 7 -7.10 4.10 2.63
N MET A 8 -8.16 4.28 1.85
CA MET A 8 -9.30 3.36 1.79
C MET A 8 -8.85 1.96 1.38
N ARG A 9 -8.10 1.83 0.27
CA ARG A 9 -7.54 0.55 -0.19
C ARG A 9 -6.63 -0.10 0.84
N TYR A 10 -5.82 0.68 1.56
CA TYR A 10 -5.00 0.16 2.65
C TYR A 10 -5.85 -0.41 3.78
N LYS A 11 -6.91 0.27 4.20
CA LYS A 11 -7.85 -0.21 5.23
C LYS A 11 -8.54 -1.51 4.78
N LEU A 12 -9.02 -1.56 3.54
CA LEU A 12 -9.64 -2.74 2.95
C LEU A 12 -8.68 -3.94 2.91
N LYS A 13 -7.47 -3.72 2.41
CA LYS A 13 -6.44 -4.77 2.38
C LYS A 13 -6.13 -5.27 3.79
N LYS A 14 -6.04 -4.38 4.78
CA LYS A 14 -5.78 -4.75 6.17
C LYS A 14 -6.91 -5.57 6.80
N ALA A 15 -8.17 -5.24 6.51
CA ALA A 15 -9.34 -5.87 7.12
C ALA A 15 -9.73 -7.21 6.48
N TYR A 16 -9.61 -7.32 5.14
CA TYR A 16 -10.21 -8.43 4.40
C TYR A 16 -9.24 -9.27 3.57
N PHE A 17 -7.97 -8.85 3.45
CA PHE A 17 -6.98 -9.55 2.64
C PHE A 17 -5.78 -10.03 3.46
N ASN A 18 -5.23 -9.16 4.32
CA ASN A 18 -4.08 -9.52 5.14
C ASN A 18 -4.48 -10.56 6.20
N GLY A 19 -3.75 -11.68 6.26
CA GLY A 19 -4.00 -12.76 7.22
C GLY A 19 -5.13 -13.71 6.81
N VAL A 20 -5.84 -13.43 5.71
CA VAL A 20 -6.84 -14.32 5.13
C VAL A 20 -6.15 -15.24 4.14
N ALA A 21 -6.41 -16.54 4.23
CA ALA A 21 -5.91 -17.52 3.27
C ALA A 21 -6.50 -17.23 1.88
N ALA A 22 -5.74 -17.48 0.81
CA ALA A 22 -6.09 -17.04 -0.55
C ALA A 22 -7.44 -17.62 -1.04
N ASP A 23 -7.77 -18.84 -0.60
CA ASP A 23 -9.03 -19.56 -0.80
C ASP A 23 -10.22 -18.94 -0.05
N LYS A 24 -9.96 -18.19 1.03
CA LYS A 24 -10.97 -17.56 1.90
C LYS A 24 -11.18 -16.08 1.62
N VAL A 25 -10.49 -15.52 0.62
CA VAL A 25 -10.67 -14.11 0.25
C VAL A 25 -12.07 -13.92 -0.33
N ARG A 26 -12.80 -12.93 0.17
CA ARG A 26 -14.16 -12.62 -0.29
C ARG A 26 -14.17 -12.33 -1.78
N THR A 27 -15.16 -12.87 -2.50
CA THR A 27 -15.42 -12.58 -3.91
C THR A 27 -16.28 -11.32 -4.09
N THR A 28 -17.15 -11.02 -3.13
CA THR A 28 -18.03 -9.85 -3.11
C THR A 28 -17.42 -8.68 -2.33
N SER A 29 -17.66 -7.46 -2.82
CA SER A 29 -17.24 -6.22 -2.19
C SER A 29 -17.78 -6.09 -0.76
N PRO A 30 -16.92 -5.80 0.23
CA PRO A 30 -17.37 -5.53 1.60
C PRO A 30 -17.98 -4.12 1.76
N LEU A 31 -17.90 -3.26 0.74
CA LEU A 31 -18.42 -1.90 0.77
C LEU A 31 -19.56 -1.76 -0.24
N GLY A 32 -20.72 -1.25 0.19
CA GLY A 32 -21.84 -0.97 -0.71
C GLY A 32 -21.56 0.12 -1.75
N THR A 33 -20.49 0.91 -1.56
CA THR A 33 -20.07 1.96 -2.50
C THR A 33 -19.11 1.48 -3.60
N MET A 34 -18.62 0.24 -3.51
CA MET A 34 -17.64 -0.31 -4.44
C MET A 34 -18.23 -1.53 -5.12
N THR A 35 -18.11 -1.60 -6.45
CA THR A 35 -18.62 -2.73 -7.23
C THR A 35 -17.78 -3.99 -7.02
N ASP A 36 -18.38 -5.16 -7.20
CA ASP A 36 -17.68 -6.44 -7.07
C ASP A 36 -16.52 -6.57 -8.06
N GLU A 37 -16.68 -6.04 -9.28
CA GLU A 37 -15.61 -5.98 -10.28
C GLU A 37 -14.40 -5.18 -9.78
N GLN A 38 -14.64 -4.00 -9.19
CA GLN A 38 -13.57 -3.16 -8.63
C GLN A 38 -12.88 -3.86 -7.44
N TRP A 39 -13.65 -4.56 -6.61
CA TRP A 39 -13.10 -5.37 -5.52
C TRP A 39 -12.20 -6.50 -6.04
N MET A 40 -12.69 -7.28 -7.02
CA MET A 40 -11.92 -8.36 -7.63
C MET A 40 -10.64 -7.86 -8.30
N GLN A 41 -10.68 -6.70 -8.97
CA GLN A 41 -9.47 -6.07 -9.52
C GLN A 41 -8.44 -5.74 -8.43
N LEU A 42 -8.88 -5.26 -7.26
CA LEU A 42 -7.97 -5.00 -6.14
C LEU A 42 -7.38 -6.29 -5.56
N VAL A 43 -8.20 -7.31 -5.35
CA VAL A 43 -7.77 -8.62 -4.86
C VAL A 43 -6.74 -9.23 -5.81
N ASN A 44 -7.02 -9.21 -7.12
CA ASN A 44 -6.11 -9.70 -8.16
C ASN A 44 -4.79 -8.92 -8.16
N MET A 45 -4.84 -7.59 -8.07
CA MET A 45 -3.63 -6.77 -7.99
C MET A 45 -2.80 -7.12 -6.75
N TRP A 46 -3.43 -7.31 -5.59
CA TRP A 46 -2.74 -7.65 -4.34
C TRP A 46 -2.21 -9.09 -4.31
N SER A 47 -2.85 -10.01 -5.03
CA SER A 47 -2.42 -11.41 -5.11
C SER A 47 -1.23 -11.61 -6.05
N THR A 48 -1.00 -10.71 -7.01
CA THR A 48 0.15 -10.81 -7.94
C THR A 48 1.50 -10.87 -7.19
N PRO A 49 2.43 -11.75 -7.60
CA PRO A 49 3.74 -11.89 -6.96
C PRO A 49 4.53 -10.58 -6.99
N LYS A 50 4.56 -9.90 -8.14
CA LYS A 50 5.20 -8.59 -8.31
C LYS A 50 4.74 -7.54 -7.30
N HIS A 51 3.45 -7.53 -6.95
CA HIS A 51 2.94 -6.61 -5.93
C HIS A 51 3.36 -7.02 -4.52
N LYS A 52 3.36 -8.32 -4.21
CA LYS A 52 3.83 -8.86 -2.93
C LYS A 52 5.30 -8.53 -2.70
N ASP A 53 6.15 -8.76 -3.70
CA ASP A 53 7.58 -8.46 -3.64
C ASP A 53 7.83 -6.98 -3.40
N LYS A 54 7.10 -6.11 -4.10
CA LYS A 54 7.18 -4.66 -3.89
C LYS A 54 6.75 -4.26 -2.47
N CYS A 55 5.73 -4.91 -1.91
CA CYS A 55 5.29 -4.63 -0.54
C CYS A 55 6.36 -5.03 0.49
N GLU A 56 6.98 -6.20 0.32
CA GLU A 56 8.02 -6.68 1.23
C GLU A 56 9.29 -5.83 1.13
N ASN A 57 9.75 -5.54 -0.09
CA ASN A 57 10.88 -4.64 -0.31
C ASN A 57 10.64 -3.25 0.32
N ASN A 58 9.43 -2.70 0.18
CA ASN A 58 9.09 -1.43 0.82
C ASN A 58 9.11 -1.51 2.36
N LYS A 59 8.74 -2.65 2.95
CA LYS A 59 8.79 -2.88 4.40
C LYS A 59 10.25 -2.92 4.88
N VAL A 60 11.11 -3.66 4.18
CA VAL A 60 12.55 -3.73 4.46
C VAL A 60 13.20 -2.35 4.32
N ILE A 61 12.93 -1.63 3.22
CA ILE A 61 13.47 -0.28 3.00
C ILE A 61 13.04 0.66 4.12
N ARG A 62 11.76 0.64 4.52
CA ARG A 62 11.27 1.45 5.64
C ARG A 62 11.95 1.11 6.96
N GLY A 63 12.22 -0.17 7.24
CA GLY A 63 12.99 -0.58 8.42
C GLY A 63 14.43 -0.06 8.41
N LYS A 64 15.01 0.21 7.24
CA LYS A 64 16.37 0.78 7.09
C LYS A 64 16.41 2.32 7.14
N VAL A 65 15.27 3.01 7.09
CA VAL A 65 15.24 4.48 7.12
C VAL A 65 15.70 4.97 8.50
N ARG A 66 16.89 5.58 8.56
CA ARG A 66 17.46 6.16 9.79
C ARG A 66 17.02 7.59 10.07
N PHE A 67 16.80 8.37 9.01
CA PHE A 67 16.44 9.79 9.10
C PHE A 67 15.13 10.03 8.36
N GLN A 68 14.20 10.74 8.99
CA GLN A 68 12.96 11.13 8.33
C GLN A 68 13.27 12.19 7.27
N GLN A 69 12.73 12.02 6.06
CA GLN A 69 12.99 12.91 4.91
C GLN A 69 12.68 14.41 5.19
N LYS A 70 11.83 14.69 6.18
CA LYS A 70 11.39 16.04 6.58
C LYS A 70 11.99 16.55 7.90
N ILE A 71 12.85 15.78 8.57
CA ILE A 71 13.45 16.20 9.83
C ILE A 71 14.91 16.60 9.56
N GLY A 72 15.23 17.86 9.87
CA GLY A 72 16.59 18.39 9.85
C GLY A 72 16.88 19.39 8.71
N SER A 73 18.01 20.08 8.84
CA SER A 73 18.51 21.07 7.86
C SER A 73 18.81 20.46 6.48
N ARG A 74 19.00 19.14 6.41
CA ARG A 74 19.17 18.37 5.18
C ARG A 74 17.86 17.70 4.76
N SER A 75 16.81 18.47 4.51
CA SER A 75 15.74 17.95 3.65
C SER A 75 16.35 17.56 2.30
N TYR A 76 15.82 16.53 1.62
CA TYR A 76 16.36 16.10 0.31
C TYR A 76 16.47 17.26 -0.70
N ILE A 77 15.57 18.25 -0.60
CA ILE A 77 15.62 19.49 -1.38
C ILE A 77 16.85 20.33 -1.00
N ALA A 78 17.08 20.57 0.30
CA ALA A 78 18.25 21.32 0.77
C ALA A 78 19.58 20.66 0.33
N HIS A 79 19.63 19.34 0.22
CA HIS A 79 20.81 18.64 -0.32
C HIS A 79 21.05 18.95 -1.81
N LEU A 80 20.00 18.95 -2.64
CA LEU A 80 20.11 19.27 -4.08
C LEU A 80 20.59 20.69 -4.35
N HIS A 81 20.25 21.65 -3.49
CA HIS A 81 20.71 23.04 -3.62
C HIS A 81 22.10 23.31 -2.99
N SER A 82 22.73 22.30 -2.36
CA SER A 82 24.04 22.44 -1.72
C SER A 82 25.21 21.88 -2.56
N VAL A 83 24.92 21.31 -3.73
CA VAL A 83 25.90 20.84 -4.73
C VAL A 83 25.98 21.88 -5.84
#